data_AF-A0A397KVJ4-F1
#
_entry.id   AF-A0A397KVJ4-F1
#
_cell.length_a   1.000
_cell.length_b   1.000
_cell.length_c   1.000
_cell.angle_alpha   90.00
_cell.angle_beta   90.00
_cell.angle_gamma   90.00
#
_symmetry.space_group_name_H-M   'P 1'
#
loop_
_entity.id
_entity.type
_entity.pdbx_description
1 polymer ?
#
loop_
_entity_poly.entity_id
_entity_poly.type
_entity_poly.pdbx_seq_one_letter_code
_entity_poly.pdbx_strand_id
1 'polypeptide(L)'
;YFKGLVSEETGTGKGKVSDVAAGFGVAICDQRDNLLFESKGQLVGRGANRQGAEIQALTIGLTEAWKLGIKHVSIFCDSFPIFQFVRRSWTPKQKKIAMLMDDLKRIRQQFSFTQAVLVAGNEVKYAYKLARESIVSQATPQDNPRQAKVAARKEECLICFNDIDPERMFSIGKCSHRFCFQCVKQHVEVKLLHGMIPNCPHDKCKSEMVIDACGKLLTPKLGEMWKQRIKENAIPVTERVYCPYLKCSALMSKTKISESAKSL
;
A
#
# COMPACT_ATOMS: atom_id res chain seq x y z
N TYR A 1 -6.50 0.72 10.22
CA TYR A 1 -6.33 0.30 8.82
C TYR A 1 -7.51 0.73 7.97
N PHE A 2 -7.28 1.11 6.72
CA PHE A 2 -8.36 1.42 5.77
C PHE A 2 -7.96 1.02 4.35
N LYS A 3 -8.94 0.74 3.51
CA LYS A 3 -8.76 0.56 2.07
C LYS A 3 -10.02 0.95 1.32
N GLY A 4 -9.85 1.73 0.26
CA GLY A 4 -10.87 1.96 -0.74
C GLY A 4 -10.47 1.29 -2.04
N LEU A 5 -11.40 0.59 -2.68
CA LEU A 5 -11.20 -0.12 -3.92
C LEU A 5 -12.27 0.27 -4.94
N VAL A 6 -11.92 0.09 -6.20
CA VAL A 6 -12.78 0.33 -7.36
C VAL A 6 -12.62 -0.88 -8.28
N SER A 7 -13.71 -1.41 -8.82
CA SER A 7 -13.68 -2.52 -9.77
C SER A 7 -12.98 -2.10 -11.06
N GLU A 8 -12.15 -2.97 -11.62
CA GLU A 8 -11.57 -2.73 -12.95
C GLU A 8 -12.64 -2.93 -14.03
N GLU A 9 -12.74 -1.99 -14.98
CA GLU A 9 -13.60 -2.13 -16.15
C GLU A 9 -13.12 -3.33 -16.99
N THR A 10 -13.85 -4.45 -16.99
CA THR A 10 -13.64 -5.49 -18.00
C THR A 10 -14.28 -5.03 -19.31
N GLY A 11 -13.63 -4.11 -19.99
CA GLY A 11 -14.08 -3.56 -21.26
C GLY A 11 -13.82 -4.52 -22.43
N THR A 12 -14.81 -5.34 -22.78
CA THR A 12 -14.99 -5.80 -24.18
C THR A 12 -16.41 -5.49 -24.62
N GLY A 13 -16.62 -4.27 -25.12
CA GLY A 13 -17.87 -3.86 -25.76
C GLY A 13 -18.04 -2.35 -25.78
N LYS A 14 -18.05 -1.75 -26.98
CA LYS A 14 -18.42 -0.34 -27.18
C LYS A 14 -19.84 -0.09 -26.64
N GLY A 15 -20.00 0.90 -25.75
CA GLY A 15 -21.30 1.54 -25.51
C GLY A 15 -22.11 1.11 -24.28
N LYS A 16 -21.54 0.39 -23.30
CA LYS A 16 -22.16 0.25 -21.98
C LYS A 16 -21.38 1.10 -20.96
N VAL A 17 -22.06 2.05 -20.32
CA VAL A 17 -21.58 2.67 -19.08
C VAL A 17 -21.49 1.53 -18.07
N SER A 18 -20.30 0.98 -17.85
CA SER A 18 -20.09 0.00 -16.80
C SER A 18 -20.23 0.73 -15.47
N ASP A 19 -21.18 0.32 -14.64
CA ASP A 19 -21.24 0.78 -13.25
C ASP A 19 -19.93 0.39 -12.58
N VAL A 20 -19.09 1.39 -12.32
CA VAL A 20 -17.82 1.22 -11.64
C VAL A 20 -18.15 0.99 -10.17
N ALA A 21 -18.17 -0.28 -9.76
CA ALA A 21 -18.40 -0.68 -8.38
C ALA A 21 -17.23 -0.17 -7.51
N ALA A 22 -17.54 0.48 -6.40
CA ALA A 22 -16.54 0.93 -5.45
C ALA A 22 -16.93 0.50 -4.04
N GLY A 23 -15.92 0.19 -3.24
CA GLY A 23 -16.11 -0.40 -1.92
C GLY A 23 -15.00 0.01 -0.96
N PHE A 24 -15.29 -0.04 0.32
CA PHE A 24 -14.34 0.27 1.37
C PHE A 24 -14.29 -0.82 2.43
N GLY A 25 -13.14 -0.89 3.09
CA GLY A 25 -12.88 -1.71 4.26
C GLY A 25 -12.10 -0.91 5.28
N VAL A 26 -12.53 -0.97 6.53
CA VAL A 26 -11.95 -0.27 7.67
C VAL A 26 -11.82 -1.28 8.80
N ALA A 27 -10.66 -1.24 9.45
CA ALA A 27 -10.43 -1.95 10.71
C ALA A 27 -9.71 -1.04 11.69
N ILE A 28 -10.23 -0.98 12.91
CA ILE A 28 -9.67 -0.25 14.04
C ILE A 28 -9.18 -1.30 15.02
N CYS A 29 -7.90 -1.20 15.41
CA CYS A 29 -7.26 -2.14 16.31
C CYS A 29 -6.70 -1.43 17.54
N ASP A 30 -6.46 -2.19 18.61
CA ASP A 30 -5.70 -1.73 19.77
C ASP A 30 -4.19 -1.65 19.45
N GLN A 31 -3.39 -1.24 20.43
CA GLN A 31 -1.93 -1.12 20.30
C GLN A 31 -1.19 -2.47 20.09
N ARG A 32 -1.85 -3.60 20.34
CA ARG A 32 -1.33 -4.96 20.12
C ARG A 32 -1.85 -5.56 18.81
N ASP A 33 -2.48 -4.73 17.97
CA ASP A 33 -3.10 -5.12 16.71
C ASP A 33 -4.33 -6.03 16.85
N ASN A 34 -4.98 -6.06 18.02
CA ASN A 34 -6.24 -6.76 18.19
C ASN A 34 -7.39 -5.94 17.60
N LEU A 35 -8.23 -6.56 16.77
CA LEU A 35 -9.38 -5.92 16.15
C LEU A 35 -10.40 -5.46 17.20
N LEU A 36 -10.72 -4.18 17.22
CA LEU A 36 -11.75 -3.57 18.07
C LEU A 36 -13.04 -3.30 17.30
N PHE A 37 -12.92 -2.93 16.02
CA PHE A 37 -14.04 -2.58 15.18
C PHE A 37 -13.69 -2.81 13.71
N GLU A 38 -14.68 -3.26 12.94
CA GLU A 38 -14.59 -3.33 11.48
C GLU A 38 -15.82 -2.71 10.83
N SER A 39 -15.61 -2.13 9.65
CA SER A 39 -16.68 -1.67 8.80
C SER A 39 -16.32 -1.92 7.35
N LYS A 40 -17.29 -2.39 6.58
CA LYS A 40 -17.20 -2.49 5.13
C LYS A 40 -18.49 -1.99 4.51
N GLY A 41 -18.41 -1.54 3.27
CA GLY A 41 -19.58 -1.06 2.58
C GLY A 41 -19.26 -0.53 1.20
N GLN A 42 -20.32 -0.18 0.49
CA GLN A 42 -20.21 0.33 -0.87
C GLN A 42 -19.95 1.84 -0.85
N LEU A 43 -19.22 2.31 -1.85
CA LEU A 43 -18.98 3.74 -2.07
C LEU A 43 -19.79 4.19 -3.27
N VAL A 44 -20.80 5.04 -3.03
CA VAL A 44 -21.65 5.61 -4.08
C VAL A 44 -21.23 7.05 -4.38
N GLY A 45 -21.26 7.44 -5.66
CA GLY A 45 -21.08 8.83 -6.09
C GLY A 45 -19.62 9.31 -6.12
N ARG A 46 -19.20 10.14 -5.15
CA ARG A 46 -17.93 10.91 -5.21
C ARG A 46 -16.65 10.04 -5.15
N GLY A 47 -16.79 8.73 -4.91
CA GLY A 47 -15.73 7.73 -4.82
C GLY A 47 -15.38 6.99 -6.10
N ALA A 48 -15.95 7.35 -7.25
CA ALA A 48 -15.82 6.59 -8.50
C ALA A 48 -14.40 6.57 -9.12
N ASN A 49 -13.37 7.04 -8.41
CA ASN A 49 -11.98 6.85 -8.80
C ASN A 49 -11.14 6.36 -7.61
N ARG A 50 -10.01 5.74 -7.91
CA ARG A 50 -9.15 5.07 -6.91
C ARG A 50 -8.75 5.96 -5.74
N GLN A 51 -8.39 7.22 -6.00
CA GLN A 51 -7.98 8.15 -4.94
C GLN A 51 -9.17 8.57 -4.06
N GLY A 52 -10.32 8.85 -4.68
CA GLY A 52 -11.55 9.19 -3.97
C GLY A 52 -11.99 8.06 -3.05
N ALA A 53 -11.95 6.82 -3.54
CA ALA A 53 -12.30 5.64 -2.74
C ALA A 53 -11.42 5.49 -1.50
N GLU A 54 -10.09 5.62 -1.65
CA GLU A 54 -9.18 5.52 -0.50
C GLU A 54 -9.38 6.67 0.50
N ILE A 55 -9.60 7.91 0.05
CA ILE A 55 -9.85 9.04 0.94
C ILE A 55 -11.19 8.87 1.69
N GLN A 56 -12.23 8.40 1.01
CA GLN A 56 -13.52 8.12 1.66
C GLN A 56 -13.40 7.00 2.70
N ALA A 57 -12.70 5.90 2.38
CA ALA A 57 -12.46 4.83 3.33
C ALA A 57 -11.73 5.35 4.60
N LEU A 58 -10.75 6.23 4.42
CA LEU A 58 -10.06 6.89 5.53
C LEU A 58 -11.01 7.78 6.35
N THR A 59 -11.79 8.64 5.69
CA THR A 59 -12.76 9.53 6.36
C THR A 59 -13.78 8.73 7.17
N ILE A 60 -14.28 7.62 6.61
CA ILE A 60 -15.19 6.69 7.30
C ILE A 60 -14.48 6.11 8.53
N GLY A 61 -13.27 5.57 8.38
CA GLY A 61 -12.55 4.98 9.50
C GLY A 61 -12.25 5.94 10.64
N LEU A 62 -11.92 7.20 10.33
CA LEU A 62 -11.77 8.25 11.36
C LEU A 62 -13.10 8.64 11.98
N THR A 63 -14.19 8.65 11.22
CA THR A 63 -15.52 8.94 11.77
C THR A 63 -15.93 7.85 12.77
N GLU A 64 -15.73 6.58 12.44
CA GLU A 64 -16.03 5.46 13.34
C GLU A 64 -15.10 5.46 14.57
N ALA A 65 -13.81 5.73 14.41
CA ALA A 65 -12.89 5.85 15.55
C ALA A 65 -13.31 6.98 16.52
N TRP A 66 -13.76 8.12 15.98
CA TRP A 66 -14.24 9.23 16.79
C TRP A 66 -15.53 8.88 17.55
N LYS A 67 -16.47 8.18 16.91
CA LYS A 67 -17.70 7.68 17.57
C LYS A 67 -17.40 6.71 18.72
N LEU A 68 -16.33 5.91 18.59
CA LEU A 68 -15.83 5.02 19.65
C LEU A 68 -15.10 5.76 20.79
N GLY A 69 -15.01 7.10 20.74
CA GLY A 69 -14.34 7.90 21.76
C GLY A 69 -12.81 7.90 21.67
N ILE A 70 -12.23 7.33 20.61
CA ILE A 70 -10.78 7.27 20.43
C ILE A 70 -10.25 8.67 20.08
N LYS A 71 -9.22 9.12 20.82
CA LYS A 71 -8.61 10.46 20.64
C LYS A 71 -7.22 10.45 20.02
N HIS A 72 -6.53 9.31 20.07
CA HIS A 72 -5.19 9.12 19.53
C HIS A 72 -5.23 7.99 18.49
N VAL A 73 -4.89 8.31 17.24
CA VAL A 73 -4.96 7.32 16.14
C VAL A 73 -3.70 7.34 15.28
N SER A 74 -3.23 6.13 14.95
CA SER A 74 -2.23 5.90 13.92
C SER A 74 -2.92 5.37 12.67
N ILE A 75 -2.76 6.09 11.56
CA ILE A 75 -3.39 5.83 10.27
C ILE A 75 -2.40 5.08 9.39
N PHE A 76 -2.68 3.81 9.12
CA PHE A 76 -1.82 2.93 8.31
C PHE A 76 -2.25 3.02 6.84
N CYS A 77 -1.37 3.58 6.00
CA CYS A 77 -1.59 3.81 4.57
C CYS A 77 -0.63 2.96 3.74
N ASP A 78 -1.12 2.21 2.76
CA ASP A 78 -0.28 1.45 1.82
C ASP A 78 -0.04 2.16 0.47
N SER A 79 -0.65 3.33 0.30
CA SER A 79 -0.59 4.14 -0.90
C SER A 79 0.23 5.39 -0.63
N PHE A 80 1.41 5.49 -1.26
CA PHE A 80 2.30 6.64 -1.10
C PHE A 80 1.63 7.99 -1.45
N PRO A 81 0.85 8.12 -2.54
CA PRO A 81 0.12 9.35 -2.83
C PRO A 81 -0.87 9.75 -1.71
N ILE A 82 -1.65 8.79 -1.20
CA ILE A 82 -2.60 9.05 -0.10
C ILE A 82 -1.84 9.42 1.18
N PHE A 83 -0.76 8.71 1.49
CA PHE A 83 0.10 9.05 2.62
C PHE A 83 0.64 10.49 2.56
N GLN A 84 1.06 10.96 1.38
CA GLN A 84 1.51 12.35 1.19
C GLN A 84 0.39 13.38 1.39
N PHE A 85 -0.83 13.06 0.93
CA PHE A 85 -2.00 13.90 1.18
C PHE A 85 -2.32 13.98 2.68
N VAL A 86 -2.29 12.85 3.39
CA VAL A 86 -2.55 12.82 4.84
C VAL A 86 -1.46 13.57 5.62
N ARG A 87 -0.19 13.55 5.18
CA ARG A 87 0.89 14.36 5.79
C ARG A 87 0.83 15.86 5.43
N ARG A 88 -0.18 16.30 4.68
CA ARG A 88 -0.38 17.69 4.20
C ARG A 88 0.73 18.19 3.28
N SER A 89 1.46 17.30 2.62
CA SER A 89 2.56 17.69 1.73
C SER A 89 2.11 18.02 0.30
N TRP A 90 0.87 17.68 -0.07
CA TRP A 90 0.36 17.79 -1.45
C TRP A 90 -1.05 18.39 -1.48
N THR A 91 -1.32 19.25 -2.47
CA THR A 91 -2.65 19.82 -2.73
C THR A 91 -3.33 19.09 -3.90
N PRO A 92 -4.60 18.68 -3.75
CA PRO A 92 -5.32 18.03 -4.84
C PRO A 92 -5.59 19.02 -5.99
N LYS A 93 -5.35 18.58 -7.23
CA LYS A 93 -5.70 19.36 -8.43
C LYS A 93 -7.18 19.25 -8.80
N GLN A 94 -7.80 18.11 -8.49
CA GLN A 94 -9.19 17.82 -8.86
C GLN A 94 -10.15 18.31 -7.77
N LYS A 95 -11.16 19.11 -8.16
CA LYS A 95 -12.16 19.67 -7.24
C LYS A 95 -12.86 18.61 -6.36
N LYS A 96 -13.23 17.46 -6.95
CA LYS A 96 -13.86 16.35 -6.20
C LYS A 96 -12.96 15.82 -5.08
N ILE A 97 -11.67 15.63 -5.35
CA ILE A 97 -10.69 15.16 -4.36
C ILE A 97 -10.43 16.24 -3.30
N ALA A 98 -10.39 17.51 -3.70
CA ALA A 98 -10.24 18.62 -2.76
C ALA A 98 -11.37 18.63 -1.71
N MET A 99 -12.62 18.46 -2.13
CA MET A 99 -13.76 18.38 -1.21
C MET A 99 -13.63 17.21 -0.21
N LEU A 100 -13.27 16.01 -0.69
CA LEU A 100 -13.05 14.85 0.17
C LEU A 100 -11.91 15.08 1.17
N MET A 101 -10.87 15.80 0.75
CA MET A 101 -9.76 16.19 1.62
C MET A 101 -10.18 17.21 2.68
N ASP A 102 -11.12 18.12 2.39
CA ASP A 102 -11.64 19.05 3.38
C ASP A 102 -12.52 18.35 4.42
N ASP A 103 -13.31 17.37 4.00
CA ASP A 103 -14.04 16.48 4.92
C ASP A 103 -13.08 15.70 5.82
N LEU A 104 -12.00 15.16 5.24
CA LEU A 104 -10.95 14.46 5.98
C LEU A 104 -10.25 15.39 6.99
N LYS A 105 -9.94 16.64 6.61
CA LYS A 105 -9.34 17.62 7.52
C LYS A 105 -10.27 17.90 8.71
N ARG A 106 -11.55 18.07 8.45
CA ARG A 106 -12.57 18.38 9.48
C ARG A 106 -12.68 17.26 10.51
N ILE A 107 -12.76 16.00 10.08
CA ILE A 107 -12.83 14.88 11.04
C ILE A 107 -11.52 14.72 11.82
N ARG A 108 -10.36 14.97 11.19
CA ARG A 108 -9.07 14.90 11.88
C ARG A 108 -8.88 15.93 13.00
N GLN A 109 -9.54 17.08 12.91
CA GLN A 109 -9.52 18.10 13.97
C GLN A 109 -10.21 17.62 15.26
N GLN A 110 -11.00 16.53 15.20
CA GLN A 110 -11.67 15.97 16.37
C GLN A 110 -10.77 15.07 17.25
N PHE A 111 -9.55 14.80 16.79
CA PHE A 111 -8.57 13.95 17.46
C PHE A 111 -7.47 14.78 18.11
N SER A 112 -7.08 14.41 19.32
CA SER A 112 -5.93 15.01 20.02
C SER A 112 -4.62 14.68 19.32
N PHE A 113 -4.53 13.50 18.69
CA PHE A 113 -3.35 13.07 17.95
C PHE A 113 -3.73 12.22 16.74
N THR A 114 -3.15 12.56 15.58
CA THR A 114 -3.22 11.73 14.38
C THR A 114 -1.84 11.63 13.75
N GLN A 115 -1.39 10.41 13.48
CA GLN A 115 -0.15 10.16 12.74
C GLN A 115 -0.44 9.29 11.52
N ALA A 116 0.10 9.65 10.37
CA ALA A 116 0.10 8.77 9.21
C ALA A 116 1.37 7.93 9.20
N VAL A 117 1.23 6.63 8.97
CA VAL A 117 2.30 5.65 8.83
C VAL A 117 2.16 5.02 7.45
N LEU A 118 3.20 5.15 6.62
CA LEU A 118 3.27 4.43 5.36
C LEU A 118 3.62 2.97 5.70
N VAL A 119 2.92 2.01 5.12
CA VAL A 119 3.11 0.58 5.38
C VAL A 119 3.02 -0.22 4.08
N ALA A 120 3.54 -1.44 4.07
CA ALA A 120 3.42 -2.29 2.90
C ALA A 120 1.99 -2.86 2.79
N GLY A 121 1.56 -3.21 1.56
CA GLY A 121 0.19 -3.69 1.32
C GLY A 121 -0.22 -4.89 2.16
N ASN A 122 0.73 -5.78 2.50
CA ASN A 122 0.46 -6.94 3.34
C ASN A 122 0.08 -6.57 4.79
N GLU A 123 0.49 -5.41 5.29
CA GLU A 123 0.15 -4.91 6.63
C GLU A 123 -1.29 -4.37 6.69
N VAL A 124 -1.90 -4.02 5.55
CA VAL A 124 -3.29 -3.56 5.44
C VAL A 124 -4.21 -4.60 4.80
N LYS A 125 -3.75 -5.85 4.64
CA LYS A 125 -4.49 -6.92 3.93
C LYS A 125 -5.91 -7.15 4.45
N TYR A 126 -6.13 -6.94 5.75
CA TYR A 126 -7.46 -7.07 6.35
C TYR A 126 -8.46 -6.04 5.77
N ALA A 127 -8.02 -4.80 5.62
CA ALA A 127 -8.84 -3.76 5.00
C ALA A 127 -9.07 -4.01 3.50
N TYR A 128 -8.09 -4.60 2.80
CA TYR A 128 -8.28 -5.08 1.42
C TYR A 128 -9.39 -6.12 1.32
N LYS A 129 -9.36 -7.14 2.19
CA LYS A 129 -10.37 -8.20 2.24
C LYS A 129 -11.77 -7.60 2.43
N LEU A 130 -11.95 -6.77 3.44
CA LEU A 130 -13.21 -6.07 3.72
C LEU A 130 -13.71 -5.23 2.53
N ALA A 131 -12.82 -4.46 1.90
CA ALA A 131 -13.16 -3.65 0.74
C ALA A 131 -13.55 -4.53 -0.46
N ARG A 132 -12.86 -5.65 -0.69
CA ARG A 132 -13.16 -6.59 -1.77
C ARG A 132 -14.54 -7.23 -1.61
N GLU A 133 -14.84 -7.72 -0.42
CA GLU A 133 -16.13 -8.34 -0.10
C GLU A 133 -17.30 -7.39 -0.38
N SER A 134 -17.12 -6.08 -0.12
CA SER A 134 -18.15 -5.08 -0.42
C SER A 134 -18.40 -4.89 -1.92
N ILE A 135 -17.38 -5.06 -2.77
CA ILE A 135 -17.52 -4.96 -4.23
C ILE A 135 -18.15 -6.24 -4.79
N VAL A 136 -17.71 -7.42 -4.34
CA VAL A 136 -18.22 -8.70 -4.84
C VAL A 136 -19.71 -8.88 -4.52
N SER A 137 -20.19 -8.31 -3.41
CA SER A 137 -21.62 -8.32 -3.07
C SER A 137 -22.54 -7.66 -4.11
N GLN A 138 -22.00 -6.88 -5.05
CA GLN A 138 -22.75 -6.27 -6.17
C GLN A 138 -22.78 -7.14 -7.44
N ALA A 139 -21.93 -8.16 -7.54
CA ALA A 139 -21.91 -9.02 -8.72
C ALA A 139 -23.10 -9.98 -8.67
N THR A 140 -24.14 -9.72 -9.47
CA THR A 140 -25.13 -10.76 -9.80
C THR A 140 -24.38 -11.99 -10.32
N PRO A 141 -24.72 -13.22 -9.91
CA PRO A 141 -24.16 -14.41 -10.52
C PRO A 141 -24.45 -14.35 -12.03
N GLN A 142 -23.46 -14.03 -12.85
CA GLN A 142 -23.57 -14.27 -14.29
C GLN A 142 -23.31 -15.74 -14.50
N ASP A 143 -24.38 -16.54 -14.55
CA ASP A 143 -24.38 -17.91 -15.06
C ASP A 143 -24.08 -17.89 -16.56
N ASN A 144 -22.82 -17.60 -16.91
CA ASN A 144 -22.35 -17.70 -18.27
C ASN A 144 -21.26 -18.79 -18.34
N PRO A 145 -21.56 -19.98 -18.91
CA PRO A 145 -20.64 -21.12 -18.95
C PRO A 145 -19.28 -20.82 -19.61
N ARG A 146 -19.19 -19.75 -20.41
CA ARG A 146 -17.95 -19.29 -21.04
C ARG A 146 -17.00 -18.58 -20.05
N GLN A 147 -17.51 -17.95 -18.99
CA GLN A 147 -16.67 -17.34 -17.94
C GLN A 147 -16.09 -18.38 -16.97
N ALA A 148 -16.79 -19.50 -16.75
CA ALA A 148 -16.32 -20.61 -15.90
C ALA A 148 -15.01 -21.23 -16.39
N LYS A 149 -14.78 -21.30 -17.72
CA LYS A 149 -13.52 -21.82 -18.29
C LYS A 149 -12.32 -20.88 -18.11
N VAL A 150 -12.55 -19.57 -17.95
CA VAL A 150 -11.50 -18.55 -17.72
C VAL A 150 -11.25 -18.36 -16.23
N ALA A 151 -12.27 -18.53 -15.38
CA ALA A 151 -12.15 -18.52 -13.92
C ALA A 151 -11.28 -19.68 -13.39
N ALA A 152 -11.28 -20.84 -14.08
CA ALA A 152 -10.54 -22.04 -13.67
C ALA A 152 -9.00 -21.92 -13.69
N ARG A 153 -8.43 -20.79 -14.12
CA ARG A 153 -6.98 -20.58 -14.18
C ARG A 153 -6.47 -19.37 -13.42
N LYS A 154 -7.32 -18.62 -12.70
CA LYS A 154 -6.87 -17.45 -11.95
C LYS A 154 -6.33 -17.85 -10.58
N GLU A 155 -5.31 -17.13 -10.13
CA GLU A 155 -4.75 -17.24 -8.78
C GLU A 155 -5.12 -16.01 -7.96
N GLU A 156 -5.54 -16.21 -6.70
CA GLU A 156 -5.81 -15.09 -5.80
C GLU A 156 -4.50 -14.47 -5.27
N CYS A 157 -4.38 -13.14 -5.33
CA CYS A 157 -3.29 -12.44 -4.67
C CYS A 157 -3.58 -12.26 -3.17
N LEU A 158 -2.76 -12.85 -2.29
CA LEU A 158 -2.95 -12.82 -0.82
C LEU A 158 -2.76 -11.44 -0.14
N ILE A 159 -2.46 -10.39 -0.91
CA ILE A 159 -2.38 -9.01 -0.39
C ILE A 159 -3.68 -8.26 -0.69
N CYS A 160 -4.08 -8.26 -1.96
CA CYS A 160 -5.22 -7.46 -2.42
C CYS A 160 -6.50 -8.28 -2.64
N PHE A 161 -6.45 -9.60 -2.54
CA PHE A 161 -7.59 -10.51 -2.75
C PHE A 161 -8.26 -10.29 -4.12
N ASN A 162 -7.45 -10.04 -5.15
CA ASN A 162 -7.91 -10.04 -6.54
C ASN A 162 -7.62 -11.41 -7.16
N ASP A 163 -8.50 -11.86 -8.04
CA ASP A 163 -8.22 -12.95 -8.97
C ASP A 163 -7.34 -12.45 -10.11
N ILE A 164 -6.13 -12.99 -10.21
CA ILE A 164 -5.09 -12.53 -11.12
C ILE A 164 -4.72 -13.67 -12.05
N ASP A 165 -4.50 -13.32 -13.32
CA ASP A 165 -3.94 -14.27 -14.27
C ASP A 165 -2.54 -14.74 -13.79
N PRO A 166 -2.23 -16.04 -13.77
CA PRO A 166 -0.93 -16.57 -13.37
C PRO A 166 0.26 -15.89 -14.07
N GLU A 167 0.09 -15.44 -15.31
CA GLU A 167 1.12 -14.71 -16.06
C GLU A 167 1.37 -13.30 -15.52
N ARG A 168 0.38 -12.74 -14.81
CA ARG A 168 0.43 -11.45 -14.10
C ARG A 168 0.84 -11.61 -12.62
N MET A 169 1.18 -12.82 -12.19
CA MET A 169 1.72 -13.11 -10.86
C MET A 169 3.24 -13.08 -10.88
N PHE A 170 3.81 -12.44 -9.86
CA PHE A 170 5.23 -12.42 -9.58
C PHE A 170 5.57 -13.51 -8.56
N SER A 171 6.48 -14.42 -8.94
CA SER A 171 6.99 -15.47 -8.05
C SER A 171 8.28 -14.99 -7.36
N ILE A 172 8.36 -15.16 -6.04
CA ILE A 172 9.57 -14.82 -5.29
C ILE A 172 10.60 -15.94 -5.46
N GLY A 173 11.78 -15.70 -6.03
CA GLY A 173 12.70 -16.80 -6.38
C GLY A 173 13.11 -17.74 -5.21
N LYS A 174 13.23 -17.21 -3.99
CA LYS A 174 13.64 -17.97 -2.80
C LYS A 174 12.48 -18.61 -2.01
N CYS A 175 11.22 -18.48 -2.45
CA CYS A 175 10.07 -19.15 -1.85
C CYS A 175 8.91 -19.33 -2.85
N SER A 176 8.07 -20.35 -2.72
CA SER A 176 6.96 -20.59 -3.65
C SER A 176 5.83 -19.54 -3.62
N HIS A 177 5.96 -18.46 -2.83
CA HIS A 177 4.94 -17.43 -2.71
C HIS A 177 4.83 -16.56 -3.97
N ARG A 178 3.58 -16.29 -4.35
CA ARG A 178 3.22 -15.53 -5.55
C ARG A 178 2.26 -14.40 -5.20
N PHE A 179 2.46 -13.25 -5.83
CA PHE A 179 1.65 -12.05 -5.63
C PHE A 179 1.51 -11.28 -6.94
N CYS A 180 0.46 -10.49 -7.13
CA CYS A 180 0.35 -9.70 -8.34
C CYS A 180 1.48 -8.65 -8.44
N PHE A 181 1.93 -8.35 -9.66
CA PHE A 181 3.02 -7.40 -9.91
C PHE A 181 2.82 -6.04 -9.21
N GLN A 182 1.58 -5.55 -9.17
CA GLN A 182 1.26 -4.26 -8.53
C GLN A 182 1.52 -4.28 -7.02
N CYS A 183 1.12 -5.34 -6.31
CA CYS A 183 1.36 -5.47 -4.88
C CYS A 183 2.84 -5.65 -4.56
N VAL A 184 3.58 -6.40 -5.39
CA VAL A 184 5.04 -6.54 -5.22
C VAL A 184 5.74 -5.22 -5.43
N LYS A 185 5.38 -4.46 -6.47
CA LYS A 185 5.94 -3.13 -6.73
C LYS A 185 5.76 -2.18 -5.55
N GLN A 186 4.54 -2.11 -5.01
CA GLN A 186 4.25 -1.26 -3.84
C GLN A 186 4.99 -1.73 -2.59
N HIS A 187 5.06 -3.04 -2.36
CA HIS A 187 5.82 -3.60 -1.23
C HIS A 187 7.30 -3.21 -1.30
N VAL A 188 7.93 -3.39 -2.47
CA VAL A 188 9.32 -3.02 -2.73
C VAL A 188 9.52 -1.52 -2.49
N GLU A 189 8.66 -0.67 -3.03
CA GLU A 189 8.73 0.78 -2.84
C GLU A 189 8.70 1.17 -1.36
N VAL A 190 7.75 0.63 -0.58
CA VAL A 190 7.64 0.96 0.84
C VAL A 190 8.84 0.46 1.65
N LYS A 191 9.31 -0.77 1.42
CA LYS A 191 10.51 -1.30 2.10
C LYS A 191 11.74 -0.43 1.82
N LEU A 192 11.92 -0.04 0.56
CA LEU A 192 12.98 0.87 0.16
C LEU A 192 12.77 2.30 0.68
N LEU A 193 11.57 2.77 0.97
CA LEU A 193 11.40 4.05 1.67
C LEU A 193 11.79 3.95 3.15
N HIS A 194 11.62 2.78 3.78
CA HIS A 194 11.88 2.55 5.20
C HIS A 194 13.31 2.17 5.60
N GLY A 195 14.30 2.32 4.73
CA GLY A 195 15.66 1.87 5.07
C GLY A 195 15.93 0.39 4.80
N MET A 196 14.95 -0.41 4.34
CA MET A 196 15.04 -1.87 4.35
C MET A 196 15.33 -2.47 2.98
N ILE A 197 15.97 -3.64 2.96
CA ILE A 197 16.03 -4.50 1.79
C ILE A 197 14.69 -5.26 1.66
N PRO A 198 14.02 -5.22 0.49
CA PRO A 198 12.78 -5.95 0.27
C PRO A 198 12.91 -7.46 0.47
N ASN A 199 11.91 -8.04 1.12
CA ASN A 199 11.78 -9.48 1.36
C ASN A 199 10.41 -9.97 0.86
N CYS A 200 10.16 -11.28 1.00
CA CYS A 200 8.88 -11.86 0.63
C CYS A 200 7.74 -11.14 1.40
N PRO A 201 6.68 -10.66 0.70
CA PRO A 201 5.54 -10.04 1.36
C PRO A 201 4.72 -10.98 2.26
N HIS A 202 4.91 -12.29 2.15
CA HIS A 202 4.18 -13.26 2.95
C HIS A 202 4.56 -13.16 4.43
N ASP A 203 3.56 -13.13 5.31
CA ASP A 203 3.78 -13.10 6.75
C ASP A 203 4.75 -14.19 7.20
N LYS A 204 5.69 -13.82 8.07
CA LYS A 204 6.71 -14.69 8.67
C LYS A 204 7.71 -15.31 7.66
N CYS A 205 7.58 -15.05 6.36
CA CYS A 205 8.57 -15.47 5.37
C CYS A 205 9.75 -14.49 5.36
N LYS A 206 10.97 -15.02 5.52
CA LYS A 206 12.20 -14.21 5.55
C LYS A 206 13.00 -14.26 4.24
N SER A 207 12.46 -14.91 3.21
CA SER A 207 13.12 -15.03 1.90
C SER A 207 13.34 -13.65 1.29
N GLU A 208 14.60 -13.28 1.08
CA GLU A 208 14.96 -12.01 0.46
C GLU A 208 14.60 -11.97 -1.03
N MET A 209 14.27 -10.79 -1.53
CA MET A 209 14.07 -10.55 -2.95
C MET A 209 15.38 -10.15 -3.62
N VAL A 210 15.53 -10.54 -4.90
CA VAL A 210 16.71 -10.19 -5.71
C VAL A 210 16.35 -9.04 -6.64
N ILE A 211 17.21 -8.03 -6.70
CA ILE A 211 16.99 -6.82 -7.51
C ILE A 211 16.80 -7.14 -9.00
N ASP A 212 17.61 -8.06 -9.54
CA ASP A 212 17.59 -8.43 -10.96
C ASP A 212 16.26 -9.11 -11.35
N ALA A 213 15.74 -9.95 -10.46
CA ALA A 213 14.43 -10.58 -10.65
C ALA A 213 13.28 -9.55 -10.65
N CYS A 214 13.49 -8.39 -10.02
CA CYS A 214 12.51 -7.31 -9.94
C CYS A 214 12.67 -6.26 -11.05
N GLY A 215 13.59 -6.43 -12.00
CA GLY A 215 13.94 -5.38 -12.98
C GLY A 215 12.75 -4.73 -13.68
N LYS A 216 11.74 -5.53 -14.10
CA LYS A 216 10.51 -5.02 -14.75
C LYS A 216 9.57 -4.23 -13.82
N LEU A 217 9.73 -4.37 -12.50
CA LEU A 217 8.92 -3.69 -11.48
C LEU A 217 9.52 -2.35 -11.06
N LEU A 218 10.83 -2.19 -11.23
CA LEU A 218 11.60 -1.08 -10.68
C LEU A 218 11.63 0.10 -11.64
N THR A 219 11.35 1.28 -11.11
CA THR A 219 11.78 2.52 -11.77
C THR A 219 13.29 2.69 -11.58
N PRO A 220 13.99 3.47 -12.42
CA PRO A 220 15.42 3.73 -12.25
C PRO A 220 15.77 4.20 -10.82
N LYS A 221 14.96 5.10 -10.29
CA LYS A 221 15.08 5.61 -8.91
C LYS A 221 14.97 4.50 -7.86
N LEU A 222 14.00 3.59 -7.98
CA LEU A 222 13.85 2.48 -7.04
C LEU A 222 15.01 1.48 -7.15
N GLY A 223 15.52 1.24 -8.37
CA GLY A 223 16.70 0.41 -8.59
C GLY A 223 17.96 0.99 -7.93
N GLU A 224 18.20 2.30 -8.08
CA GLU A 224 19.31 2.99 -7.41
C GLU A 224 19.17 2.95 -5.89
N MET A 225 17.98 3.24 -5.36
CA MET A 225 17.71 3.12 -3.93
C MET A 225 18.00 1.70 -3.42
N TRP A 226 17.57 0.66 -4.14
CA TRP A 226 17.85 -0.71 -3.74
C TRP A 226 19.35 -1.03 -3.74
N LYS A 227 20.08 -0.66 -4.80
CA LYS A 227 21.54 -0.82 -4.86
C LYS A 227 22.22 -0.11 -3.69
N GLN A 228 21.75 1.08 -3.35
CA GLN A 228 22.27 1.81 -2.19
C GLN A 228 21.96 1.08 -0.88
N ARG A 229 20.76 0.53 -0.68
CA ARG A 229 20.42 -0.25 0.52
C ARG A 229 21.21 -1.53 0.68
N ILE A 230 21.58 -2.18 -0.41
CA ILE A 230 22.50 -3.33 -0.36
C ILE A 230 23.86 -2.90 0.19
N LYS A 231 24.42 -1.79 -0.31
CA LYS A 231 25.69 -1.23 0.18
C LYS A 231 25.62 -0.81 1.64
N GLU A 232 24.54 -0.12 2.03
CA GLU A 232 24.33 0.35 3.41
C GLU A 232 24.18 -0.82 4.40
N ASN A 233 23.45 -1.87 4.00
CA ASN A 233 23.24 -3.03 4.87
C ASN A 233 24.50 -3.89 5.04
N ALA A 234 25.40 -3.88 4.06
CA ALA A 234 26.70 -4.57 4.15
C ALA A 234 27.64 -3.93 5.19
N ILE A 235 27.38 -2.69 5.65
CA ILE A 235 28.17 -2.04 6.69
C ILE A 235 27.72 -2.55 8.06
N PRO A 236 28.61 -3.19 8.86
CA PRO A 236 28.29 -3.62 10.21
C PRO A 236 27.84 -2.45 11.09
N VAL A 237 26.88 -2.68 11.98
CA VAL A 237 26.28 -1.61 12.80
C VAL A 237 27.33 -0.82 13.59
N THR A 238 28.35 -1.50 14.13
CA THR A 238 29.46 -0.88 14.88
C THR A 238 30.36 0.02 14.03
N GLU A 239 30.33 -0.14 12.71
CA GLU A 239 31.14 0.59 11.73
C GLU A 239 30.38 1.72 11.05
N ARG A 240 29.06 1.83 11.27
CA ARG A 240 28.21 2.82 10.61
C ARG A 240 28.51 4.24 11.10
N VAL A 241 28.73 5.13 10.15
CA VAL A 241 28.85 6.57 10.36
C VAL A 241 27.92 7.28 9.38
N TYR A 242 27.06 8.15 9.91
CA TYR A 242 26.21 8.98 9.07
C TYR A 242 26.96 10.25 8.66
N CYS A 243 26.66 10.73 7.45
CA CYS A 243 27.12 12.02 6.99
C CYS A 243 26.64 13.12 7.96
N PRO A 244 27.55 13.97 8.46
CA PRO A 244 27.20 15.02 9.44
C PRO A 244 26.32 16.12 8.83
N TYR A 245 26.23 16.21 7.50
CA TYR A 245 25.33 17.15 6.84
C TYR A 245 23.87 16.72 7.00
N LEU A 246 23.09 17.56 7.70
CA LEU A 246 21.71 17.30 8.11
C LEU A 246 20.77 16.84 6.98
N LYS A 247 21.02 17.29 5.74
CA LYS A 247 20.19 16.94 4.56
C LYS A 247 20.72 15.74 3.75
N CYS A 248 21.92 15.24 4.03
CA CYS A 248 22.54 14.16 3.26
C CYS A 248 22.12 12.79 3.80
N SER A 249 22.23 12.57 5.11
CA SER A 249 21.91 11.29 5.77
C SER A 249 22.57 10.04 5.14
N ALA A 250 23.59 10.20 4.29
CA ALA A 250 24.29 9.08 3.67
C ALA A 250 25.06 8.27 4.73
N LEU A 251 25.07 6.95 4.58
CA LEU A 251 25.75 6.03 5.50
C LEU A 251 27.10 5.56 4.92
N MET A 252 28.13 5.60 5.75
CA MET A 252 29.50 5.22 5.42
C MET A 252 30.10 4.33 6.51
N SER A 253 31.21 3.63 6.22
CA SER A 253 31.97 2.90 7.24
C SER A 253 33.08 3.78 7.83
N LYS A 254 33.43 3.57 9.11
CA LYS A 254 34.58 4.24 9.75
C LYS A 254 35.88 4.04 8.96
N THR A 255 36.10 2.82 8.47
CA THR A 255 37.25 2.46 7.63
C THR A 255 37.36 3.32 6.38
N LYS A 256 36.27 3.47 5.62
CA LYS A 256 36.25 4.24 4.38
C LYS A 256 36.51 5.74 4.61
N ILE A 257 36.04 6.29 5.74
CA ILE A 257 36.34 7.66 6.14
C ILE A 257 37.84 7.81 6.45
N SER A 258 38.42 6.87 7.20
CA SER A 258 39.83 6.91 7.56
C SER A 258 40.76 6.75 6.35
N GLU A 259 40.37 5.95 5.35
CA GLU A 259 41.10 5.81 4.09
C GLU A 259 41.06 7.11 3.27
N SER A 260 39.87 7.71 3.13
CA SER A 260 39.71 8.97 2.40
C SER A 260 40.49 10.12 3.05
N ALA A 261 40.58 10.14 4.38
CA ALA A 261 41.36 11.14 5.12
C ALA A 261 42.88 10.97 4.97
N LYS A 262 43.36 9.76 4.65
CA LYS A 262 44.79 9.49 4.38
C LYS A 262 45.20 9.81 2.95
N SER A 263 44.23 10.01 2.05
CA SER A 263 44.44 10.35 0.64
C SER A 263 44.29 11.86 0.34
N LEU A 264 44.07 12.68 1.37
CA LEU A 264 44.05 14.13 1.34
C LEU A 264 45.37 14.68 1.89
#